data_AF-E6ZZ92-F1
#
_entry.id   AF-E6ZZ92-F1
#
_cell.length_a   1.000
_cell.length_b   1.000
_cell.length_c   1.000
_cell.angle_alpha   90.00
_cell.angle_beta   90.00
_cell.angle_gamma   90.00
#
_symmetry.space_group_name_H-M   'P 1'
#
loop_
_entity.id
_entity.type
_entity.pdbx_description
1 polymer ?
#
loop_
_entity_poly.entity_id
_entity_poly.type
_entity_poly.pdbx_seq_one_letter_code
_entity_poly.pdbx_strand_id
1 'polypeptide(L)'
;KFYCPTCINNSYTIFESFIFITVYLSKNLLAKRLPATSRVGPHNMDILSILFGSLLGDSHAERRAIGNGTRISFTQEAIHKEYLIWLHNLIFNLGYSTPNLPKIQTRLGLGGKLRYVLRFHTFTYSSLNWIHDLWYVNGVKCVPKNIGEFITPLALAIWIMDDGGRVGKGLKFATNSFSYEDCLLLSNVLFDKYNLRTSVQSAGIENQYIIYVFKESMPALRELVQPYIVSSMLYKLGDLHFLNLFLLLMYSLKSLRRHWWKRSNIVSQI
;
A
#
# COMPACT_ATOMS: atom_id res chain seq x y z
N LYS A 1 4.80 -1.87 -29.93
CA LYS A 1 5.21 -2.19 -28.54
C LYS A 1 4.96 -0.92 -27.73
N PHE A 2 3.92 -0.88 -26.92
CA PHE A 2 3.54 0.34 -26.20
C PHE A 2 3.94 0.22 -24.73
N TYR A 3 4.65 1.23 -24.23
CA TYR A 3 5.19 1.30 -22.86
C TYR A 3 4.31 2.18 -21.97
N CYS A 4 4.28 1.85 -20.67
CA CYS A 4 3.61 2.64 -19.63
C CYS A 4 4.25 4.04 -19.50
N PRO A 5 3.49 5.15 -19.62
CA PRO A 5 4.06 6.51 -19.66
C PRO A 5 4.77 6.98 -18.39
N THR A 6 4.49 6.37 -17.24
CA THR A 6 5.05 6.77 -15.94
C THR A 6 6.25 5.94 -15.50
N CYS A 7 6.69 4.97 -16.30
CA CYS A 7 7.71 3.99 -15.90
C CYS A 7 9.10 4.18 -16.53
N ILE A 8 9.38 5.32 -17.18
CA ILE A 8 10.66 5.52 -17.88
C ILE A 8 11.40 6.74 -17.33
N ASN A 9 12.52 6.48 -16.65
CA ASN A 9 13.62 7.43 -16.49
C ASN A 9 14.51 7.38 -17.74
N ASN A 10 14.90 8.56 -18.23
CA ASN A 10 15.84 8.85 -19.33
C ASN A 10 15.36 8.67 -20.79
N SER A 11 14.90 9.83 -21.32
CA SER A 11 15.50 10.56 -22.45
C SER A 11 15.51 9.96 -23.87
N TYR A 12 14.61 9.05 -24.27
CA TYR A 12 14.34 8.81 -25.71
C TYR A 12 12.90 8.36 -26.00
N THR A 13 11.88 9.06 -25.52
CA THR A 13 10.48 8.84 -25.98
C THR A 13 9.64 10.12 -25.82
N ILE A 14 9.99 11.18 -26.55
CA ILE A 14 9.28 12.46 -26.47
C ILE A 14 8.04 12.47 -27.40
N PHE A 15 7.90 11.55 -28.36
CA PHE A 15 6.73 11.57 -29.28
C PHE A 15 5.58 10.64 -28.86
N GLU A 16 5.87 9.43 -28.39
CA GLU A 16 4.86 8.45 -27.96
C GLU A 16 4.22 8.81 -26.60
N SER A 17 4.97 9.46 -25.71
CA SER A 17 4.50 9.90 -24.39
C SER A 17 3.47 11.04 -24.47
N PHE A 18 3.63 11.95 -25.45
CA PHE A 18 2.70 13.06 -25.65
C PHE A 18 1.32 12.61 -26.14
N ILE A 19 1.24 11.56 -26.99
CA ILE A 19 -0.05 11.05 -27.46
C ILE A 19 -0.85 10.45 -26.29
N PHE A 20 -0.19 9.71 -25.39
CA PHE A 20 -0.86 9.13 -24.22
C PHE A 20 -1.30 10.18 -23.19
N ILE A 21 -0.47 11.20 -22.94
CA ILE A 21 -0.77 12.29 -22.00
C ILE A 21 -1.94 13.14 -22.53
N THR A 22 -1.99 13.41 -23.84
CA THR A 22 -3.09 14.18 -24.46
C THR A 22 -4.44 13.46 -24.36
N VAL A 23 -4.45 12.12 -24.47
CA VAL A 23 -5.67 11.31 -24.32
C VAL A 23 -6.22 11.36 -22.88
N TYR A 24 -5.37 11.52 -21.88
CA TYR A 24 -5.78 11.56 -20.47
C TYR A 24 -6.12 12.97 -19.96
N LEU A 25 -5.52 14.01 -20.56
CA LEU A 25 -5.77 15.42 -20.22
C LEU A 25 -6.97 16.03 -20.96
N SER A 26 -7.46 15.38 -22.01
CA SER A 26 -8.71 15.76 -22.68
C SER A 26 -9.90 15.52 -21.76
N LYS A 27 -10.45 16.60 -21.19
CA LYS A 27 -11.65 16.59 -20.33
C LYS A 27 -12.95 16.14 -21.06
N ASN A 28 -12.89 15.81 -22.35
CA ASN A 28 -14.07 15.46 -23.13
C ASN A 28 -13.88 14.12 -23.89
N LEU A 29 -14.59 13.11 -23.37
CA LEU A 29 -15.18 11.95 -24.05
C LEU A 29 -14.28 10.94 -24.80
N LEU A 30 -14.47 9.67 -24.40
CA LEU A 30 -14.06 8.42 -25.07
C LEU A 30 -12.58 8.04 -24.97
N ALA A 31 -12.03 8.00 -23.75
CA ALA A 31 -10.97 7.04 -23.47
C ALA A 31 -11.56 5.63 -23.70
N LYS A 32 -11.37 5.07 -24.90
CA LYS A 32 -11.76 3.69 -25.21
C LYS A 32 -11.24 2.82 -24.06
N ARG A 33 -12.12 2.00 -23.49
CA ARG A 33 -11.72 1.03 -22.45
C ARG A 33 -10.58 0.18 -23.02
N LEU A 34 -9.36 0.45 -22.58
CA LEU A 34 -8.20 -0.33 -23.02
C LEU A 34 -8.34 -1.77 -22.52
N PRO A 35 -8.13 -2.78 -23.37
CA PRO A 35 -8.13 -4.17 -22.93
C PRO A 35 -6.93 -4.42 -22.01
N ALA A 36 -7.02 -5.43 -21.15
CA ALA A 36 -5.97 -5.71 -20.17
C ALA A 36 -4.62 -6.07 -20.81
N THR A 37 -4.65 -6.69 -21.99
CA THR A 37 -3.47 -7.04 -22.79
C THR A 37 -2.72 -5.82 -23.34
N SER A 38 -3.39 -4.68 -23.48
CA SER A 38 -2.77 -3.42 -23.89
C SER A 38 -2.20 -2.62 -22.73
N ARG A 39 -2.52 -2.99 -21.47
CA ARG A 39 -1.91 -2.39 -20.29
C ARG A 39 -0.68 -3.22 -19.92
N VAL A 40 0.48 -2.74 -20.33
CA VAL A 40 1.74 -3.48 -20.22
C VAL A 40 2.62 -2.89 -19.11
N GLY A 41 3.32 -3.76 -18.39
CA GLY A 41 4.43 -3.39 -17.49
C GLY A 41 5.71 -2.96 -18.25
N PRO A 42 6.85 -2.81 -17.57
CA PRO A 42 7.13 -3.24 -16.19
C PRO A 42 6.49 -2.33 -15.14
N HIS A 43 6.10 -2.93 -14.02
CA HIS A 43 5.54 -2.22 -12.86
C HIS A 43 6.68 -1.76 -11.96
N ASN A 44 6.74 -0.46 -11.64
CA ASN A 44 7.79 0.08 -10.79
C ASN A 44 7.64 -0.34 -9.32
N MET A 45 8.67 -0.10 -8.51
CA MET A 45 8.68 -0.56 -7.12
C MET A 45 7.62 0.11 -6.25
N ASP A 46 7.20 1.33 -6.58
CA ASP A 46 6.16 2.05 -5.83
C ASP A 46 4.82 1.32 -5.89
N ILE A 47 4.36 0.98 -7.11
CA ILE A 47 3.11 0.23 -7.24
C ILE A 47 3.26 -1.18 -6.67
N LEU A 48 4.40 -1.86 -6.88
CA LEU A 48 4.60 -3.20 -6.34
C LEU A 48 4.58 -3.21 -4.80
N SER A 49 5.18 -2.20 -4.17
CA SER A 49 5.11 -2.01 -2.72
C SER A 49 3.67 -1.87 -2.24
N ILE A 50 2.86 -1.07 -2.95
CA ILE A 50 1.45 -0.89 -2.61
C ILE A 50 0.69 -2.21 -2.75
N LEU A 51 0.82 -2.89 -3.89
CA LEU A 51 0.07 -4.11 -4.16
C LEU A 51 0.46 -5.23 -3.17
N PHE A 52 1.75 -5.45 -2.92
CA PHE A 52 2.20 -6.50 -2.00
C PHE A 52 1.90 -6.16 -0.54
N GLY A 53 2.04 -4.90 -0.13
CA GLY A 53 1.62 -4.45 1.21
C GLY A 53 0.13 -4.70 1.45
N SER A 54 -0.71 -4.35 0.47
CA SER A 54 -2.16 -4.58 0.56
C SER A 54 -2.56 -6.05 0.44
N LEU A 55 -1.80 -6.86 -0.31
CA LEU A 55 -1.99 -8.32 -0.37
C LEU A 55 -1.51 -9.03 0.90
N LEU A 56 -0.68 -8.43 1.75
CA LEU A 56 -0.48 -8.97 3.10
C LEU A 56 -1.68 -8.69 4.01
N GLY A 57 -2.48 -7.68 3.67
CA GLY A 57 -3.65 -7.23 4.43
C GLY A 57 -4.99 -7.58 3.80
N ASP A 58 -5.89 -6.59 3.81
CA ASP A 58 -7.31 -6.68 3.49
C ASP A 58 -7.63 -6.84 2.00
N SER A 59 -6.63 -6.73 1.11
CA SER A 59 -6.84 -6.78 -0.33
C SER A 59 -6.66 -8.17 -0.92
N HIS A 60 -7.22 -8.38 -2.11
CA HIS A 60 -7.11 -9.65 -2.84
C HIS A 60 -6.91 -9.41 -4.34
N ALA A 61 -6.18 -10.33 -4.98
CA ALA A 61 -6.02 -10.35 -6.42
C ALA A 61 -7.16 -11.15 -7.06
N GLU A 62 -7.82 -10.58 -8.05
CA GLU A 62 -8.90 -11.23 -8.78
C GLU A 62 -8.47 -11.53 -10.21
N ARG A 63 -8.35 -12.82 -10.55
CA ARG A 63 -8.24 -13.26 -11.94
C ARG A 63 -9.59 -13.08 -12.62
N ARG A 64 -9.65 -12.24 -13.66
CA ARG A 64 -10.87 -11.96 -14.41
C ARG A 64 -10.97 -12.88 -15.62
N ALA A 65 -11.99 -13.74 -15.64
CA ALA A 65 -12.33 -14.54 -16.82
C ALA A 65 -12.62 -13.63 -18.03
N ILE A 66 -13.44 -12.60 -17.82
CA ILE A 66 -13.67 -11.54 -18.80
C ILE A 66 -12.60 -10.46 -18.63
N GLY A 67 -11.66 -10.41 -19.58
CA GLY A 67 -10.57 -9.44 -19.62
C GLY A 67 -9.17 -10.04 -19.60
N ASN A 68 -9.03 -11.36 -19.41
CA ASN A 68 -7.76 -12.10 -19.48
C ASN A 68 -6.63 -11.45 -18.67
N GLY A 69 -6.93 -11.04 -17.45
CA GLY A 69 -5.98 -10.34 -16.60
C GLY A 69 -6.32 -10.36 -15.12
N THR A 70 -5.45 -9.79 -14.32
CA THR A 70 -5.63 -9.62 -12.88
C THR A 70 -5.94 -8.17 -12.55
N ARG A 71 -6.83 -7.96 -11.58
CA ARG A 71 -6.98 -6.67 -10.87
C ARG A 71 -6.80 -6.89 -9.38
N ILE A 72 -6.35 -5.88 -8.66
CA ILE A 72 -6.32 -5.91 -7.20
C ILE A 72 -7.54 -5.16 -6.67
N SER A 73 -8.22 -5.78 -5.71
CA SER A 73 -9.42 -5.23 -5.07
C SER A 73 -9.09 -4.77 -3.66
N PHE A 74 -9.45 -3.54 -3.34
CA PHE A 74 -9.23 -2.92 -2.04
C PHE A 74 -10.59 -2.62 -1.41
N THR A 75 -10.79 -3.02 -0.15
CA THR A 75 -12.04 -2.78 0.58
C THR A 75 -11.72 -2.38 2.01
N GLN A 76 -12.46 -1.42 2.55
CA GLN A 76 -12.38 -1.01 3.95
C GLN A 76 -13.77 -0.63 4.47
N GLU A 77 -13.95 -0.72 5.80
CA GLU A 77 -15.10 -0.13 6.45
C GLU A 77 -15.04 1.40 6.42
N ALA A 78 -16.19 2.06 6.40
CA ALA A 78 -16.28 3.51 6.23
C ALA A 78 -15.64 4.31 7.36
N ILE A 79 -15.45 3.69 8.54
CA ILE A 79 -14.68 4.26 9.64
C ILE A 79 -13.20 4.51 9.26
N HIS A 80 -12.68 3.75 8.29
CA HIS A 80 -11.31 3.85 7.77
C HIS A 80 -11.27 4.48 6.37
N LYS A 81 -12.30 5.26 5.99
CA LYS A 81 -12.41 5.87 4.65
C LYS A 81 -11.20 6.72 4.27
N GLU A 82 -10.60 7.44 5.22
CA GLU A 82 -9.45 8.31 4.96
C GLU A 82 -8.24 7.52 4.48
N TYR A 83 -7.99 6.37 5.11
CA TYR A 83 -6.96 5.44 4.68
C TYR A 83 -7.25 4.88 3.29
N LEU A 84 -8.46 4.43 3.02
CA LEU A 84 -8.79 3.89 1.71
C LEU A 84 -8.71 4.95 0.59
N ILE A 85 -9.08 6.20 0.88
CA ILE A 85 -8.93 7.34 -0.04
C ILE A 85 -7.44 7.67 -0.26
N TRP A 86 -6.61 7.64 0.78
CA TRP A 86 -5.16 7.80 0.65
C TRP A 86 -4.55 6.73 -0.26
N LEU A 87 -4.93 5.46 -0.05
CA LEU A 87 -4.47 4.34 -0.85
C LEU A 87 -4.94 4.44 -2.31
N HIS A 88 -6.20 4.83 -2.51
CA HIS A 88 -6.77 5.12 -3.83
C HIS A 88 -5.97 6.22 -4.55
N ASN A 89 -5.64 7.31 -3.87
CA ASN A 89 -4.88 8.42 -4.44
C ASN A 89 -3.48 8.00 -4.87
N LEU A 90 -2.76 7.18 -4.08
CA LEU A 90 -1.46 6.65 -4.48
C LEU A 90 -1.56 5.85 -5.80
N ILE A 91 -2.52 4.93 -5.87
CA ILE A 91 -2.73 4.04 -7.02
C ILE A 91 -3.20 4.83 -8.24
N PHE A 92 -4.09 5.80 -8.06
CA PHE A 92 -4.60 6.67 -9.11
C PHE A 92 -3.48 7.53 -9.70
N ASN A 93 -2.66 8.16 -8.86
CA ASN A 93 -1.55 9.02 -9.30
C ASN A 93 -0.48 8.23 -10.08
N LEU A 94 -0.34 6.93 -9.82
CA LEU A 94 0.50 6.02 -10.59
C LEU A 94 -0.14 5.52 -11.90
N GLY A 95 -1.42 5.85 -12.15
CA GLY A 95 -2.16 5.48 -13.37
C GLY A 95 -2.85 4.11 -13.31
N TYR A 96 -3.03 3.52 -12.12
CA TYR A 96 -3.55 2.15 -11.97
C TYR A 96 -5.04 2.08 -11.65
N SER A 97 -5.71 3.20 -11.36
CA SER A 97 -7.14 3.24 -11.07
C SER A 97 -7.80 4.48 -11.68
N THR A 98 -9.14 4.52 -11.62
CA THR A 98 -9.92 5.69 -12.05
C THR A 98 -9.75 6.85 -11.06
N PRO A 99 -9.81 8.12 -11.51
CA PRO A 99 -9.88 9.29 -10.61
C PRO A 99 -11.13 9.32 -9.73
N ASN A 100 -12.16 8.53 -10.07
CA ASN A 100 -13.41 8.52 -9.30
C ASN A 100 -13.17 7.94 -7.91
N LEU A 101 -13.45 8.75 -6.89
CA LEU A 101 -13.35 8.31 -5.50
C LEU A 101 -14.30 7.12 -5.22
N PRO A 102 -13.87 6.15 -4.39
CA PRO A 102 -14.74 5.06 -3.97
C PRO A 102 -15.96 5.62 -3.23
N LYS A 103 -17.14 5.11 -3.58
CA LYS A 103 -18.39 5.49 -2.92
C LYS A 103 -18.65 4.58 -1.73
N ILE A 104 -19.30 5.13 -0.70
CA ILE A 104 -19.81 4.34 0.41
C ILE A 104 -20.97 3.47 -0.11
N GLN A 105 -20.91 2.20 0.23
CA GLN A 105 -21.91 1.19 -0.08
C GLN A 105 -22.39 0.53 1.21
N THR A 106 -23.67 0.20 1.27
CA THR A 106 -24.26 -0.53 2.39
C THR A 106 -24.13 -2.03 2.14
N ARG A 107 -23.70 -2.77 3.15
CA ARG A 107 -23.61 -4.23 3.15
C ARG A 107 -24.32 -4.78 4.39
N LEU A 108 -25.10 -5.85 4.22
CA LEU A 108 -25.64 -6.59 5.34
C LEU A 108 -24.54 -7.49 5.94
N GLY A 109 -24.24 -7.28 7.21
CA GLY A 109 -23.30 -8.09 7.99
C GLY A 109 -23.98 -9.26 8.70
N LEU A 110 -23.19 -10.03 9.44
CA LEU A 110 -23.68 -11.11 10.28
C LEU A 110 -24.73 -10.60 11.28
N GLY A 111 -25.83 -11.33 11.43
CA GLY A 111 -26.93 -10.99 12.33
C GLY A 111 -27.73 -9.75 11.90
N GLY A 112 -27.73 -9.39 10.61
CA GLY A 112 -28.52 -8.28 10.08
C GLY A 112 -27.94 -6.88 10.36
N LYS A 113 -26.74 -6.79 10.93
CA LYS A 113 -26.08 -5.50 11.20
C LYS A 113 -25.67 -4.83 9.90
N LEU A 114 -26.14 -3.60 9.67
CA LEU A 114 -25.69 -2.79 8.54
C LEU A 114 -24.23 -2.39 8.73
N ARG A 115 -23.41 -2.61 7.69
CA ARG A 115 -22.04 -2.14 7.58
C ARG A 115 -21.92 -1.21 6.39
N TYR A 116 -21.09 -0.18 6.54
CA TYR A 116 -20.77 0.75 5.47
C TYR A 116 -19.36 0.46 5.01
N VAL A 117 -19.19 0.20 3.72
CA VAL A 117 -17.91 -0.17 3.13
C VAL A 117 -17.60 0.71 1.93
N LEU A 118 -16.33 0.93 1.67
CA LEU A 118 -15.84 1.53 0.45
C LEU A 118 -15.01 0.48 -0.30
N ARG A 119 -15.08 0.50 -1.62
CA ARG A 119 -14.32 -0.41 -2.49
C ARG A 119 -13.85 0.30 -3.74
N PHE A 120 -12.63 0.02 -4.15
CA PHE A 120 -12.14 0.32 -5.49
C PHE A 120 -11.25 -0.82 -5.99
N HIS A 121 -10.91 -0.75 -7.27
CA HIS A 121 -10.04 -1.72 -7.92
C HIS A 121 -8.96 -1.00 -8.72
N THR A 122 -7.83 -1.66 -8.94
CA THR A 122 -7.01 -1.31 -10.09
C THR A 122 -7.78 -1.59 -11.39
N PHE A 123 -7.31 -1.05 -12.51
CA PHE A 123 -7.67 -1.62 -13.80
C PHE A 123 -7.21 -3.07 -13.88
N THR A 124 -7.78 -3.82 -14.83
CA THR A 124 -7.32 -5.18 -15.12
C THR A 124 -6.10 -5.11 -16.03
N TYR A 125 -5.02 -5.81 -15.65
CA TYR A 125 -3.77 -5.93 -16.38
C TYR A 125 -3.43 -7.41 -16.58
N SER A 126 -3.11 -7.81 -17.81
CA SER A 126 -2.50 -9.13 -18.02
C SER A 126 -1.09 -9.19 -17.43
N SER A 127 -0.39 -8.06 -17.35
CA SER A 127 0.94 -7.95 -16.73
C SER A 127 0.95 -8.03 -15.20
N LEU A 128 -0.22 -8.04 -14.55
CA LEU A 128 -0.35 -8.37 -13.12
C LEU A 128 -0.66 -9.86 -12.92
N ASN A 129 -0.66 -10.66 -14.00
CA ASN A 129 -1.04 -12.06 -13.89
C ASN A 129 -0.11 -12.84 -12.97
N TRP A 130 1.19 -12.59 -13.08
CA TRP A 130 2.23 -13.22 -12.27
C TRP A 130 2.05 -12.94 -10.77
N ILE A 131 1.50 -11.78 -10.38
CA ILE A 131 1.22 -11.48 -8.97
C ILE A 131 0.17 -12.45 -8.44
N HIS A 132 -0.90 -12.69 -9.21
CA HIS A 132 -1.91 -13.66 -8.81
C HIS A 132 -1.32 -15.09 -8.76
N ASP A 133 -0.53 -15.50 -9.75
CA ASP A 133 0.09 -16.83 -9.75
C ASP A 133 1.05 -17.04 -8.58
N LEU A 134 1.71 -15.96 -8.15
CA LEU A 134 2.63 -15.97 -7.02
C LEU A 134 1.92 -16.04 -5.66
N TRP A 135 0.77 -15.37 -5.53
CA TRP A 135 0.02 -15.26 -4.28
C TRP A 135 -1.07 -16.34 -4.10
N TYR A 136 -1.52 -17.01 -5.16
CA TYR A 136 -2.67 -17.92 -5.08
C TYR A 136 -2.32 -19.32 -5.59
N VAL A 137 -2.19 -20.27 -4.66
CA VAL A 137 -1.99 -21.69 -4.95
C VAL A 137 -3.32 -22.41 -4.75
N ASN A 138 -3.84 -23.06 -5.80
CA ASN A 138 -5.15 -23.72 -5.77
C ASN A 138 -6.31 -22.81 -5.30
N GLY A 139 -6.21 -21.51 -5.61
CA GLY A 139 -7.21 -20.51 -5.21
C GLY A 139 -7.11 -20.02 -3.76
N VAL A 140 -6.14 -20.54 -2.98
CA VAL A 140 -5.87 -20.09 -1.61
C VAL A 140 -4.73 -19.08 -1.62
N LYS A 141 -4.90 -17.98 -0.90
CA LYS A 141 -3.90 -16.92 -0.76
C LYS A 141 -2.75 -17.41 0.14
N CYS A 142 -1.52 -17.38 -0.35
CA CYS A 142 -0.30 -17.82 0.32
C CYS A 142 0.78 -16.73 0.21
N VAL A 143 1.69 -16.68 1.17
CA VAL A 143 2.80 -15.72 1.14
C VAL A 143 3.87 -16.15 0.11
N PRO A 144 4.26 -15.29 -0.85
CA PRO A 144 5.31 -15.61 -1.80
C PRO A 144 6.66 -15.87 -1.16
N LYS A 145 7.41 -16.87 -1.64
CA LYS A 145 8.77 -17.15 -1.15
C LYS A 145 9.73 -15.97 -1.28
N ASN A 146 9.56 -15.15 -2.31
CA ASN A 146 10.34 -13.94 -2.55
C ASN A 146 9.68 -12.67 -1.99
N ILE A 147 8.76 -12.78 -1.01
CA ILE A 147 8.07 -11.63 -0.40
C ILE A 147 9.05 -10.57 0.14
N GLY A 148 10.26 -10.99 0.54
CA GLY A 148 11.35 -10.11 0.96
C GLY A 148 11.75 -9.07 -0.10
N GLU A 149 11.55 -9.32 -1.39
CA GLU A 149 11.81 -8.33 -2.45
C GLU A 149 10.83 -7.16 -2.36
N PHE A 150 9.58 -7.41 -1.93
CA PHE A 150 8.47 -6.46 -2.03
C PHE A 150 8.07 -5.80 -0.71
N ILE A 151 8.51 -6.33 0.45
CA ILE A 151 8.31 -5.65 1.74
C ILE A 151 9.29 -4.46 1.83
N THR A 152 8.92 -3.33 1.25
CA THR A 152 9.52 -2.01 1.45
C THR A 152 8.93 -1.32 2.68
N PRO A 153 9.47 -0.18 3.15
CA PRO A 153 8.85 0.59 4.23
C PRO A 153 7.39 0.98 3.94
N LEU A 154 7.07 1.31 2.68
CA LEU A 154 5.70 1.61 2.24
C LEU A 154 4.80 0.36 2.31
N ALA A 155 5.28 -0.79 1.82
CA ALA A 155 4.52 -2.04 1.89
C ALA A 155 4.24 -2.46 3.34
N LEU A 156 5.24 -2.34 4.21
CA LEU A 156 5.10 -2.63 5.64
C LEU A 156 4.12 -1.66 6.31
N ALA A 157 4.17 -0.37 5.98
CA ALA A 157 3.22 0.61 6.49
C ALA A 157 1.77 0.29 6.09
N ILE A 158 1.54 -0.09 4.84
CA ILE A 158 0.23 -0.50 4.33
C ILE A 158 -0.26 -1.77 5.06
N TRP A 159 0.61 -2.77 5.21
CA TRP A 159 0.27 -3.98 5.96
C TRP A 159 -0.11 -3.68 7.42
N ILE A 160 0.57 -2.74 8.07
CA ILE A 160 0.20 -2.28 9.42
C ILE A 160 -1.16 -1.58 9.41
N MET A 161 -1.43 -0.73 8.42
CA MET A 161 -2.71 -0.02 8.33
C MET A 161 -3.88 -0.96 8.08
N ASP A 162 -3.70 -2.02 7.31
CA ASP A 162 -4.68 -3.10 7.14
C ASP A 162 -4.80 -3.95 8.41
N ASP A 163 -3.78 -4.75 8.73
CA ASP A 163 -3.86 -5.86 9.72
C ASP A 163 -3.04 -5.66 11.00
N GLY A 164 -2.37 -4.52 11.14
CA GLY A 164 -1.66 -4.16 12.36
C GLY A 164 -2.61 -3.79 13.51
N GLY A 165 -2.24 -4.17 14.73
CA GLY A 165 -2.96 -3.78 15.95
C GLY A 165 -2.04 -3.66 17.16
N ARG A 166 -2.21 -2.60 17.97
CA ARG A 166 -1.44 -2.41 19.21
C ARG A 166 -1.75 -3.54 20.21
N VAL A 167 -0.70 -4.13 20.79
CA VAL A 167 -0.83 -5.08 21.91
C VAL A 167 0.20 -4.72 22.98
N GLY A 168 -0.27 -4.19 24.10
CA GLY A 168 0.60 -3.70 25.17
C GLY A 168 1.59 -2.64 24.66
N LYS A 169 2.88 -2.98 24.69
CA LYS A 169 4.00 -2.15 24.20
C LYS A 169 4.50 -2.56 22.81
N GLY A 170 3.92 -3.59 22.19
CA GLY A 170 4.25 -4.10 20.86
C GLY A 170 3.13 -3.90 19.84
N LEU A 171 3.28 -4.58 18.71
CA LEU A 171 2.32 -4.62 17.61
C LEU A 171 2.05 -6.08 17.24
N LYS A 172 0.80 -6.44 16.93
CA LYS A 172 0.49 -7.70 16.26
C LYS A 172 0.07 -7.45 14.81
N PHE A 173 0.39 -8.38 13.93
CA PHE A 173 -0.25 -8.54 12.61
C PHE A 173 -1.26 -9.68 12.68
N ALA A 174 -2.50 -9.40 12.28
CA ALA A 174 -3.58 -10.39 12.19
C ALA A 174 -3.38 -11.29 10.94
N THR A 175 -2.45 -12.24 11.03
CA THR A 175 -2.07 -13.15 9.94
C THR A 175 -2.83 -14.48 9.96
N ASN A 176 -4.04 -14.47 10.52
CA ASN A 176 -4.87 -15.66 10.78
C ASN A 176 -5.18 -16.50 9.54
N SER A 177 -5.11 -15.90 8.35
CA SER A 177 -5.38 -16.54 7.06
C SER A 177 -4.17 -17.25 6.46
N PHE A 178 -2.97 -17.03 7.00
CA PHE A 178 -1.72 -17.62 6.52
C PHE A 178 -1.31 -18.83 7.37
N SER A 179 -0.54 -19.75 6.76
CA SER A 179 0.01 -20.89 7.48
C SER A 179 1.10 -20.47 8.47
N TYR A 180 1.52 -21.41 9.32
CA TYR A 180 2.65 -21.18 10.22
C TYR A 180 3.94 -20.86 9.45
N GLU A 181 4.20 -21.58 8.35
CA GLU A 181 5.37 -21.41 7.50
C GLU A 181 5.38 -20.04 6.82
N ASP A 182 4.23 -19.59 6.34
CA ASP A 182 4.05 -18.24 5.79
C ASP A 182 4.35 -17.17 6.85
N CYS A 183 3.84 -17.36 8.09
CA CYS A 183 4.12 -16.45 9.20
C CYS A 183 5.60 -16.45 9.59
N LEU A 184 6.26 -17.62 9.57
CA LEU A 184 7.68 -17.76 9.87
C LEU A 184 8.55 -17.10 8.80
N LEU A 185 8.20 -17.26 7.51
CA LEU A 185 8.84 -16.56 6.40
C LEU A 185 8.76 -15.04 6.58
N LEU A 186 7.58 -14.51 6.91
CA LEU A 186 7.39 -13.09 7.16
C LEU A 186 8.21 -12.60 8.36
N SER A 187 8.24 -13.37 9.46
CA SER A 187 9.06 -13.08 10.63
C SER A 187 10.55 -12.97 10.27
N ASN A 188 11.07 -13.92 9.48
CA ASN A 188 12.47 -13.92 9.04
C ASN A 188 12.77 -12.71 8.14
N VAL A 189 11.89 -12.39 7.18
CA VAL A 189 12.05 -11.22 6.32
C VAL A 189 12.08 -9.92 7.12
N LEU A 190 11.23 -9.77 8.13
CA LEU A 190 11.24 -8.59 9.01
C LEU A 190 12.55 -8.46 9.81
N PHE A 191 13.10 -9.58 10.25
CA PHE A 191 14.39 -9.60 10.93
C PHE A 191 15.55 -9.29 9.97
N ASP A 192 15.65 -9.99 8.85
CA ASP A 192 16.78 -9.87 7.92
C ASP A 192 16.85 -8.48 7.27
N LYS A 193 15.71 -7.88 6.93
CA LYS A 193 15.68 -6.57 6.26
C LYS A 193 15.78 -5.38 7.20
N TYR A 194 15.17 -5.49 8.38
CA TYR A 194 14.91 -4.34 9.24
C TYR A 194 15.34 -4.55 10.69
N ASN A 195 15.93 -5.70 11.01
CA ASN A 195 16.30 -6.10 12.37
C ASN A 195 15.12 -6.00 13.36
N LEU A 196 13.90 -6.28 12.86
CA LEU A 196 12.69 -6.28 13.67
C LEU A 196 12.47 -7.67 14.25
N ARG A 197 12.58 -7.78 15.57
CA ARG A 197 12.35 -9.02 16.30
C ARG A 197 10.86 -9.27 16.42
N THR A 198 10.45 -10.45 15.95
CA THR A 198 9.05 -10.89 16.03
C THR A 198 8.96 -12.33 16.51
N SER A 199 7.75 -12.75 16.87
CA SER A 199 7.41 -14.15 17.17
C SER A 199 6.11 -14.52 16.49
N VAL A 200 6.02 -15.74 15.96
CA VAL A 200 4.75 -16.35 15.52
C VAL A 200 4.06 -16.95 16.74
N GLN A 201 2.81 -16.55 16.99
CA GLN A 201 2.02 -16.98 18.15
C GLN A 201 0.68 -17.56 17.69
N SER A 202 0.08 -18.43 18.52
CA SER A 202 -1.29 -18.90 18.30
C SER A 202 -2.28 -17.73 18.39
N ALA A 203 -3.26 -17.70 17.48
CA ALA A 203 -4.35 -16.74 17.53
C ALA A 203 -5.51 -17.16 18.45
N GLY A 204 -5.37 -18.29 19.17
CA GLY A 204 -6.42 -18.87 20.01
C GLY A 204 -7.40 -19.78 19.26
N ILE A 205 -7.20 -19.99 17.96
CA ILE A 205 -7.93 -20.94 17.12
C ILE A 205 -6.90 -21.88 16.48
N GLU A 206 -7.27 -23.16 16.33
CA GLU A 206 -6.43 -24.16 15.68
C GLU A 206 -6.03 -23.70 14.26
N ASN A 207 -4.75 -23.89 13.92
CA ASN A 207 -4.16 -23.51 12.63
C ASN A 207 -4.31 -22.03 12.26
N GLN A 208 -4.49 -21.13 13.24
CA GLN A 208 -4.44 -19.69 13.03
C GLN A 208 -3.35 -19.05 13.86
N TYR A 209 -2.59 -18.18 13.22
CA TYR A 209 -1.40 -17.56 13.79
C TYR A 209 -1.44 -16.04 13.67
N ILE A 210 -0.69 -15.39 14.55
CA ILE A 210 -0.39 -13.96 14.47
C ILE A 210 1.13 -13.76 14.54
N ILE A 211 1.60 -12.65 13.97
CA ILE A 211 2.99 -12.22 14.15
C ILE A 211 2.99 -11.10 15.17
N TYR A 212 3.70 -11.29 16.29
CA TYR A 212 3.88 -10.28 17.32
C TYR A 212 5.26 -9.63 17.20
N VAL A 213 5.30 -8.32 16.99
CA VAL A 213 6.52 -7.49 17.00
C VAL A 213 6.84 -7.10 18.44
N PHE A 214 8.08 -7.37 18.84
CA PHE A 214 8.54 -7.12 20.19
C PHE A 214 8.66 -5.62 20.50
N LYS A 215 8.50 -5.26 21.78
CA LYS A 215 8.56 -3.86 22.24
C LYS A 215 9.90 -3.19 21.88
N GLU A 216 10.99 -3.96 21.89
CA GLU A 216 12.35 -3.53 21.59
C GLU A 216 12.49 -3.08 20.13
N SER A 217 11.67 -3.64 19.23
CA SER A 217 11.68 -3.30 17.81
C SER A 217 10.71 -2.18 17.45
N MET A 218 9.84 -1.75 18.37
CA MET A 218 8.86 -0.69 18.10
C MET A 218 9.48 0.67 17.77
N PRO A 219 10.57 1.14 18.41
CA PRO A 219 11.22 2.39 18.00
C PRO A 219 11.70 2.37 16.54
N ALA A 220 12.44 1.33 16.15
CA ALA A 220 12.93 1.15 14.78
C ALA A 220 11.78 0.99 13.78
N LEU A 221 10.74 0.22 14.15
CA LEU A 221 9.55 0.07 13.31
C LEU A 221 8.87 1.42 13.08
N ARG A 222 8.64 2.21 14.13
CA ARG A 222 7.98 3.52 14.01
C ARG A 222 8.77 4.45 13.10
N GLU A 223 10.08 4.56 13.30
CA GLU A 223 10.95 5.37 12.44
C GLU A 223 10.84 4.96 10.97
N LEU A 224 10.83 3.65 10.72
CA LEU A 224 10.76 3.07 9.37
C LEU A 224 9.44 3.39 8.66
N VAL A 225 8.29 3.23 9.34
CA VAL A 225 6.97 3.28 8.67
C VAL A 225 6.21 4.58 8.85
N GLN A 226 6.54 5.40 9.85
CA GLN A 226 5.81 6.63 10.17
C GLN A 226 5.67 7.59 8.99
N PRO A 227 6.65 7.79 8.08
CA PRO A 227 6.48 8.65 6.92
C PRO A 227 5.38 8.22 5.96
N TYR A 228 4.93 6.97 6.03
CA TYR A 228 3.99 6.35 5.10
C TYR A 228 2.63 6.01 5.74
N ILE A 229 2.41 6.33 7.02
CA ILE A 229 1.15 6.04 7.72
C ILE A 229 0.27 7.29 7.75
N VAL A 230 -0.99 7.13 7.33
CA VAL A 230 -2.00 8.20 7.38
C VAL A 230 -2.35 8.54 8.83
N SER A 231 -2.60 9.82 9.11
CA SER A 231 -2.89 10.33 10.46
C SER A 231 -4.00 9.55 11.17
N SER A 232 -5.07 9.16 10.47
CA SER A 232 -6.18 8.37 11.03
C SER A 232 -5.81 6.94 11.42
N MET A 233 -4.64 6.43 11.01
CA MET A 233 -4.15 5.09 11.36
C MET A 233 -2.93 5.12 12.30
N LEU A 234 -2.42 6.30 12.68
CA LEU A 234 -1.25 6.42 13.57
C LEU A 234 -1.47 5.76 14.93
N TYR A 235 -2.72 5.66 15.40
CA TYR A 235 -3.06 5.00 16.65
C TYR A 235 -2.59 3.52 16.69
N LYS A 236 -2.43 2.87 15.53
CA LYS A 236 -1.95 1.48 15.43
C LYS A 236 -0.50 1.32 15.91
N LEU A 237 0.31 2.39 15.89
CA LEU A 237 1.71 2.36 16.34
C LEU A 237 1.89 2.57 17.87
N GLY A 238 0.81 2.87 18.60
CA GLY A 238 0.85 3.17 20.04
C GLY A 238 1.30 4.60 20.38
N ASP A 239 1.62 4.84 21.66
CA ASP A 239 1.67 6.20 22.21
C ASP A 239 2.71 7.11 21.53
N LEU A 240 2.15 8.24 21.06
CA LEU A 240 2.77 9.25 20.22
C LEU A 240 3.62 10.26 21.01
N HIS A 241 4.01 9.97 22.25
CA HIS A 241 4.84 10.90 23.04
C HIS A 241 6.17 11.23 22.33
N PHE A 242 6.71 10.29 21.54
CA PHE A 242 7.84 10.53 20.63
C PHE A 242 7.45 11.26 19.33
N LEU A 243 6.22 11.08 18.84
CA LEU A 243 5.74 11.71 17.61
C LEU A 243 5.51 13.21 17.77
N ASN A 244 5.07 13.70 18.93
CA ASN A 244 4.94 15.15 19.15
C ASN A 244 6.30 15.85 19.04
N LEU A 245 7.36 15.26 19.59
CA LEU A 245 8.71 15.83 19.50
C LEU A 245 9.25 15.79 18.07
N PHE A 246 9.02 14.69 17.35
CA PHE A 246 9.46 14.56 15.95
C PHE A 246 8.66 15.44 14.98
N LEU A 247 7.34 15.56 15.17
CA LEU A 247 6.50 16.49 14.41
C LEU A 247 6.88 17.94 14.69
N LEU A 248 7.16 18.30 15.95
CA LEU A 248 7.70 19.61 16.33
C LEU A 248 9.06 19.87 15.68
N LEU A 249 9.96 18.89 15.65
CA LEU A 249 11.28 19.00 15.00
C LEU A 249 11.14 19.13 13.47
N MET A 250 10.27 18.36 12.82
CA MET A 250 10.02 18.49 11.38
C MET A 250 9.37 19.82 11.01
N TYR A 251 8.43 20.31 11.82
CA TYR A 251 7.87 21.66 11.65
C TYR A 251 8.94 22.74 11.84
N SER A 252 9.79 22.60 12.85
CA SER A 252 10.92 23.50 13.11
C SER A 252 11.91 23.52 11.94
N LEU A 253 12.29 22.36 11.40
CA LEU A 253 13.20 22.25 10.26
C LEU A 253 12.59 22.80 8.95
N LYS A 254 11.30 22.57 8.70
CA LYS A 254 10.59 23.19 7.57
C LYS A 254 10.45 24.71 7.72
N SER A 255 10.27 25.21 8.94
CA SER A 255 10.25 26.63 9.27
C SER A 255 11.63 27.28 9.05
N LEU A 256 12.69 26.66 9.56
CA LEU A 256 14.08 27.07 9.36
C LEU A 256 14.44 27.13 7.88
N ARG A 257 14.07 26.11 7.08
CA ARG A 257 14.34 26.09 5.64
C ARG A 257 13.63 27.24 4.88
N ARG A 258 12.42 27.64 5.30
CA ARG A 258 11.73 28.82 4.75
C ARG A 258 12.36 30.14 5.20
N HIS A 259 12.91 30.20 6.41
CA HIS A 259 13.58 31.38 6.94
C HIS A 259 14.94 31.63 6.27
N TRP A 260 15.70 30.56 6.00
CA TRP A 260 16.95 30.63 5.23
C TRP A 260 16.72 31.07 3.78
N TRP A 261 15.66 30.59 3.11
CA TRP A 261 15.29 31.04 1.76
C TRP A 261 14.92 32.52 1.67
N LYS A 262 14.27 33.07 2.72
CA LYS A 262 13.98 34.51 2.80
C LYS A 262 15.24 35.35 3.05
N ARG A 263 16.19 34.88 3.87
CA ARG A 263 17.45 35.57 4.11
C ARG A 263 18.39 35.55 2.89
N SER A 264 18.46 34.45 2.15
CA SER A 264 19.30 34.35 0.95
C SER A 264 18.83 35.28 -0.19
N ASN A 265 17.52 35.54 -0.31
CA ASN A 265 17.00 36.48 -1.32
C ASN A 265 17.17 37.96 -0.94
N ILE A 266 17.38 38.28 0.34
CA ILE A 266 17.66 39.66 0.79
C ILE A 266 19.14 40.02 0.57
N VAL A 267 20.05 39.05 0.67
CA VAL A 267 21.49 39.27 0.45
C VAL A 267 21.84 39.34 -1.06
N SER A 268 20.98 38.84 -1.95
CA SER A 268 21.19 38.94 -3.41
C SER A 268 20.59 40.20 -4.05
N GLN A 269 20.11 41.17 -3.26
CA GLN A 269 19.56 42.46 -3.73
C GLN A 269 20.28 43.68 -3.14
N ILE A 270 21.47 43.50 -2.57
CA ILE A 270 22.41 44.56 -2.16
C ILE A 270 23.68 44.37 -2.98
#